data_AF-A0A0B1T0N6-F1
#
_entry.id   AF-A0A0B1T0N6-F1
#
_cell.length_a   1.000
_cell.length_b   1.000
_cell.length_c   1.000
_cell.angle_alpha   90.00
_cell.angle_beta   90.00
_cell.angle_gamma   90.00
#
_symmetry.space_group_name_H-M   'P 1'
#
loop_
_entity.id
_entity.type
_entity.pdbx_description
1 polymer ?
#
loop_
_entity_poly.entity_id
_entity_poly.type
_entity_poly.pdbx_seq_one_letter_code
_entity_poly.pdbx_strand_id
1 'polypeptide(L)' 'MQKRSRGGYSGSPVKEGSVAPFHLATAEELKNVTGEYFNNRGKKIASHPMALDTANQDRLWKMSEEICAKFGITF' A
#
# COMPACT_ATOMS: atom_id res chain seq x y z
N MET A 1 3.97 36.01 13.29
CA MET A 1 2.84 35.09 13.02
C MET A 1 3.29 34.09 11.97
N GLN A 2 3.64 32.86 12.36
CA GLN A 2 4.28 31.88 11.48
C GLN A 2 3.20 31.12 10.69
N LYS A 3 3.20 31.26 9.35
CA LYS A 3 2.28 30.53 8.47
C LYS A 3 2.59 29.04 8.54
N ARG A 4 1.70 28.26 9.18
CA ARG A 4 1.69 26.80 9.06
C ARG A 4 1.26 26.44 7.65
N SER A 5 2.21 26.02 6.80
CA SER A 5 1.90 25.32 5.56
C SER A 5 1.20 24.01 5.92
N ARG A 6 -0.10 23.95 5.71
CA ARG A 6 -0.84 22.68 5.73
C ARG A 6 -0.42 21.97 4.45
N GLY A 7 0.49 21.00 4.57
CA GLY A 7 1.00 20.21 3.45
C GLY A 7 -0.16 19.60 2.68
N GLY A 8 -0.54 20.23 1.58
CA GLY A 8 -1.43 19.65 0.59
C GLY A 8 -0.62 18.59 -0.13
N TYR A 9 -0.98 17.33 0.04
CA TYR A 9 -0.47 16.26 -0.81
C TYR A 9 -1.04 16.50 -2.21
N SER A 10 -0.35 17.30 -3.02
CA SER A 10 -0.59 17.32 -4.46
C SER A 10 0.02 16.02 -4.97
N GLY A 11 -0.79 14.96 -5.03
CA GLY A 11 -0.37 13.73 -5.70
C GLY A 11 0.14 14.06 -7.11
N SER A 12 1.04 13.23 -7.64
CA SER A 12 1.46 13.36 -9.04
C SER A 12 0.25 13.37 -9.97
N PRO A 13 0.37 13.98 -11.18
CA PRO A 13 -0.64 13.86 -12.22
C PRO A 13 -1.13 12.41 -12.36
N VAL A 14 -2.43 12.22 -12.56
CA VAL A 14 -3.05 10.88 -12.58
C VAL A 14 -2.29 9.91 -13.48
N LYS A 15 -1.87 10.37 -14.67
CA LYS A 15 -1.08 9.60 -15.64
C LYS A 15 0.23 9.05 -15.05
N GLU A 16 0.90 9.83 -14.21
CA GLU A 16 2.16 9.43 -13.57
C GLU A 16 1.91 8.49 -12.39
N GLY A 17 0.88 8.78 -11.58
CA GLY A 17 0.49 7.93 -10.46
C GLY A 17 -0.06 6.56 -10.88
N SER A 18 -0.65 6.46 -12.07
CA SER A 18 -1.27 5.24 -12.58
C SER A 18 -0.27 4.24 -13.18
N VAL A 19 0.99 4.61 -13.38
CA VAL A 19 1.99 3.76 -14.07
C VAL A 19 2.16 2.41 -13.36
N ALA A 20 2.46 2.44 -12.05
CA ALA A 20 2.64 1.22 -11.28
C ALA A 20 1.35 0.37 -11.20
N PRO A 21 0.19 0.87 -10.74
CA PRO A 21 -1.00 0.01 -10.61
C PRO A 21 -1.47 -0.56 -11.95
N PHE A 22 -1.37 0.19 -13.05
CA PHE A 22 -1.72 -0.34 -14.37
C PHE A 22 -0.78 -1.48 -14.79
N HIS A 23 0.54 -1.29 -14.65
CA HIS A 23 1.51 -2.32 -14.98
C HIS A 23 1.34 -3.58 -14.10
N LEU A 24 1.27 -3.41 -12.78
CA LEU A 24 1.16 -4.54 -11.83
C LEU A 24 -0.14 -5.34 -12.02
N ALA A 25 -1.22 -4.72 -12.48
CA ALA A 25 -2.49 -5.39 -12.70
C ALA A 25 -2.60 -6.09 -14.06
N THR A 26 -1.80 -5.70 -15.07
CA THR A 26 -2.01 -6.13 -16.47
C THR A 26 -0.83 -6.87 -17.10
N ALA A 27 0.36 -6.79 -16.51
CA ALA A 27 1.56 -7.40 -17.05
C ALA A 27 1.55 -8.92 -16.85
N GLU A 28 1.61 -9.70 -17.94
CA GLU A 28 1.53 -11.17 -17.89
C GLU A 28 2.69 -11.77 -17.07
N GLU A 29 3.86 -11.14 -17.08
CA GLU A 29 5.03 -11.57 -16.31
C GLU A 29 4.84 -11.47 -14.78
N LEU A 30 3.81 -10.74 -14.32
CA LEU A 30 3.49 -10.57 -12.90
C LEU A 30 2.27 -11.38 -12.44
N LYS A 31 1.61 -12.11 -13.35
CA LYS A 31 0.34 -12.81 -13.08
C LYS A 31 0.35 -13.74 -11.87
N ASN A 32 1.48 -14.39 -11.62
CA ASN A 32 1.65 -15.35 -10.53
C ASN A 32 2.62 -14.83 -9.45
N VAL A 33 2.92 -13.53 -9.44
CA VAL A 33 3.83 -12.91 -8.46
C VAL A 33 3.02 -12.39 -7.29
N THR A 34 3.36 -12.85 -6.08
CA THR A 34 2.68 -12.45 -4.83
C THR A 34 3.69 -12.10 -3.74
N GLY A 35 3.33 -11.18 -2.84
CA GLY A 35 4.16 -10.82 -1.67
C GLY A 35 5.35 -9.90 -1.96
N GLU A 36 5.49 -9.46 -3.21
CA GLU A 36 6.59 -8.59 -3.65
C GLU A 36 6.21 -7.11 -3.60
N TYR A 37 7.21 -6.24 -3.43
CA TYR A 37 7.04 -4.80 -3.32
C TYR A 37 7.60 -4.08 -4.54
N PHE A 38 6.91 -3.03 -4.98
CA PHE A 38 7.27 -2.27 -6.17
C PHE A 38 7.20 -0.77 -5.88
N ASN A 39 8.05 0.01 -6.53
CA ASN A 39 7.98 1.47 -6.46
C ASN A 39 6.88 2.03 -7.39
N ASN A 40 6.71 3.36 -7.37
CA ASN A 40 5.73 4.08 -8.21
C ASN A 40 5.98 3.97 -9.73
N ARG A 41 7.06 3.31 -10.17
CA ARG A 41 7.37 3.04 -11.57
C ARG A 41 7.20 1.57 -11.94
N GLY A 42 6.65 0.74 -11.05
CA GLY A 42 6.45 -0.69 -11.28
C GLY A 42 7.73 -1.52 -11.17
N LYS A 43 8.83 -0.95 -10.66
CA LYS A 43 10.09 -1.69 -10.46
C LYS A 43 10.08 -2.36 -9.09
N LYS A 44 10.44 -3.64 -9.05
CA LYS A 44 10.61 -4.41 -7.80
C LYS A 44 11.64 -3.74 -6.89
N ILE A 45 11.33 -3.65 -5.60
CA ILE A 45 12.17 -3.09 -4.55
C ILE A 45 12.18 -4.00 -3.32
N ALA A 46 13.23 -3.87 -2.50
CA ALA A 46 13.21 -4.45 -1.16
C ALA A 46 12.27 -3.63 -0.26
N SER A 47 11.45 -4.33 0.51
CA SER A 47 10.64 -3.70 1.55
C SER A 47 11.44 -3.46 2.82
N HIS A 48 10.91 -2.62 3.71
CA HIS A 48 11.47 -2.46 5.04
C HIS A 48 11.31 -3.79 5.83
N PRO A 49 12.29 -4.25 6.62
CA PRO A 49 12.20 -5.52 7.33
C PRO A 49 10.94 -5.67 8.21
N MET A 50 10.52 -4.59 8.87
CA MET A 50 9.27 -4.60 9.66
C MET A 50 8.01 -4.86 8.83
N ALA A 51 8.01 -4.53 7.54
CA ALA A 51 6.88 -4.83 6.67
C ALA A 51 6.81 -6.32 6.31
N LEU A 52 7.90 -7.08 6.53
CA LEU A 52 8.00 -8.52 6.29
C LEU A 52 7.82 -9.34 7.58
N ASP A 53 7.63 -8.69 8.73
CA ASP A 53 7.42 -9.36 10.00
C ASP A 53 5.99 -9.91 10.08
N THR A 54 5.85 -11.22 9.90
CA THR A 54 4.56 -11.92 9.86
C THR A 54 3.82 -11.86 11.19
N ALA A 55 4.52 -11.87 12.33
CA ALA A 55 3.88 -11.76 13.64
C ALA A 55 3.20 -10.39 13.82
N ASN A 56 3.85 -9.33 13.31
CA ASN A 56 3.25 -7.99 13.29
C ASN A 56 2.12 -7.87 12.27
N GLN A 57 2.21 -8.53 11.11
CA GLN A 57 1.12 -8.58 10.12
C GLN A 57 -0.14 -9.25 10.70
N ASP A 58 -0.01 -10.41 11.34
CA ASP A 58 -1.12 -11.14 11.96
C ASP A 58 -1.77 -10.34 13.09
N ARG A 59 -0.95 -9.70 13.93
CA ARG A 59 -1.44 -8.83 14.99
C ARG A 59 -2.20 -7.63 14.44
N LEU A 60 -1.70 -7.02 13.37
CA LEU A 60 -2.36 -5.91 12.71
C LEU A 60 -3.70 -6.34 12.11
N TRP A 61 -3.75 -7.50 11.44
CA TRP A 61 -4.98 -8.05 10.87
C TRP A 61 -6.06 -8.24 11.93
N LYS A 62 -5.73 -8.93 13.02
CA LYS A 62 -6.67 -9.17 14.13
C LYS A 62 -7.21 -7.87 14.72
N MET A 63 -6.33 -6.89 14.93
CA MET A 63 -6.75 -5.57 15.42
C MET A 63 -7.69 -4.87 14.43
N SER A 64 -7.44 -4.96 13.13
CA SER A 64 -8.33 -4.42 12.10
C SER A 64 -9.70 -5.08 12.11
N GLU A 65 -9.77 -6.41 12.23
CA GLU A 65 -11.04 -7.15 12.36
C GLU A 65 -11.81 -6.70 13.61
N GLU A 66 -11.14 -6.60 14.77
CA GLU A 66 -11.75 -6.12 16.02
C GLU A 66 -12.30 -4.70 15.90
N ILE A 67 -11.65 -3.82 15.13
CA ILE A 67 -12.15 -2.47 14.86
C ILE A 67 -13.38 -2.54 13.96
N CYS A 68 -13.32 -3.28 12.86
CA CYS A 68 -14.44 -3.42 11.91
C CYS A 68 -15.69 -4.01 12.60
N ALA A 69 -15.52 -4.99 13.49
CA ALA A 69 -16.60 -5.60 14.23
C ALA A 69 -17.37 -4.58 15.10
N LYS A 70 -16.70 -3.57 15.66
CA LYS A 70 -17.36 -2.48 16.42
C LYS A 70 -18.30 -1.65 15.57
N PHE A 71 -18.14 -1.68 14.24
CA PHE A 71 -19.01 -1.01 13.28
C PHE A 71 -19.95 -1.98 12.55
N GLY A 72 -20.06 -3.23 13.01
CA GLY A 72 -20.94 -4.24 12.41
C GLY A 72 -20.42 -4.82 11.09
N ILE A 73 -19.13 -4.65 10.78
CA ILE A 73 -18.50 -5.22 9.60
C ILE A 73 -17.70 -6.46 10.02
N THR A 74 -18.00 -7.60 9.42
CA THR A 74 -17.33 -8.89 9.62
C THR A 74 -16.92 -9.47 8.27
N PHE A 75 -15.76 -10.11 8.20
CA PHE A 75 -15.15 -10.66 6.98
C PHE A 75 -15.19 -12.18 7.00
#